data_AF-A0A671NR49-F1
#
_entry.id   AF-A0A671NR49-F1
#
_cell.length_a   1.000
_cell.length_b   1.000
_cell.length_c   1.000
_cell.angle_alpha   90.00
_cell.angle_beta   90.00
_cell.angle_gamma   90.00
#
_symmetry.space_group_name_H-M   'P 1'
#
loop_
_entity.id
_entity.type
_entity.pdbx_description
1 polymer ?
#
loop_
_entity_poly.entity_id
_entity_poly.type
_entity_poly.pdbx_seq_one_letter_code
_entity_poly.pdbx_strand_id
1 'polypeptide(L)'
;MEVENFVSKTLELLQEERKAELEETRAWQENLSPKNLQHKGVYLLKLQITSQHTGMYGRLLVVFEPRKSIGPSILPSNTFGPGETFLSIEELAKPLQWLK
;
A
#
# COMPACT_ATOMS: atom_id res chain seq x y z
N MET A 1 -26.60 -13.19 27.78
CA MET A 1 -26.45 -11.73 27.67
C MET A 1 -25.06 -11.19 27.99
N GLU A 2 -24.27 -11.73 28.93
CA GLU A 2 -22.88 -11.22 29.16
C GLU A 2 -21.98 -11.28 27.91
N VAL A 3 -22.03 -12.40 27.17
CA VAL A 3 -21.25 -12.57 25.94
C VAL A 3 -21.73 -11.64 24.81
N GLU A 4 -23.04 -11.41 24.70
CA GLU A 4 -23.60 -10.52 23.67
C GLU A 4 -23.20 -9.06 23.92
N ASN A 5 -23.21 -8.63 25.19
CA ASN A 5 -22.73 -7.30 25.59
C ASN A 5 -21.23 -7.15 25.33
N PHE A 6 -20.43 -8.16 25.65
CA PHE A 6 -18.99 -8.18 25.36
C PHE A 6 -18.74 -8.06 23.86
N VAL A 7 -19.36 -8.91 23.04
CA VAL A 7 -19.21 -8.89 21.57
C VAL A 7 -19.61 -7.54 20.99
N SER A 8 -20.75 -6.98 21.42
CA SER A 8 -21.20 -5.67 20.96
C SER A 8 -20.20 -4.57 21.30
N LYS A 9 -19.66 -4.58 22.52
CA LYS A 9 -18.67 -3.59 22.93
C LYS A 9 -17.34 -3.75 22.19
N THR A 10 -16.86 -4.98 22.00
CA THR A 10 -15.63 -5.22 21.23
C THR A 10 -15.81 -4.78 19.77
N LEU A 11 -16.97 -5.02 19.17
CA LEU A 11 -17.25 -4.59 17.80
C LEU A 11 -17.25 -3.07 17.66
N GLU A 12 -17.84 -2.36 18.63
CA GLU A 12 -17.80 -0.88 18.69
C GLU A 12 -16.35 -0.38 18.76
N LEU A 13 -15.53 -0.96 19.64
CA LEU A 13 -14.13 -0.57 19.80
C LEU A 13 -13.31 -0.81 18.52
N LEU A 14 -13.49 -1.96 17.86
CA LEU A 14 -12.82 -2.27 16.60
C LEU A 14 -13.21 -1.32 15.47
N GLN A 15 -14.46 -0.82 15.46
CA GLN A 15 -14.90 0.17 14.50
C GLN A 15 -14.22 1.52 14.73
N GLU A 16 -14.06 1.91 16.00
CA GLU A 16 -13.37 3.15 16.36
C GLU A 16 -11.88 3.09 16.03
N GLU A 17 -11.21 1.98 16.34
CA GLU A 17 -9.80 1.74 15.95
C GLU A 17 -9.61 1.85 14.44
N ARG A 18 -10.44 1.15 13.67
CA ARG A 18 -10.39 1.24 12.19
C ARG A 18 -10.57 2.67 11.70
N LYS A 19 -11.50 3.42 12.29
CA LYS A 19 -11.76 4.80 11.89
C LYS A 19 -10.55 5.69 12.15
N ALA A 20 -9.93 5.55 13.33
CA ALA A 20 -8.71 6.26 13.68
C ALA A 20 -7.54 5.93 12.73
N GLU A 21 -7.35 4.65 12.37
CA GLU A 21 -6.32 4.22 11.41
C GLU A 21 -6.54 4.83 10.01
N LEU A 22 -7.79 4.89 9.54
CA LEU A 22 -8.13 5.49 8.25
C LEU A 22 -7.91 7.01 8.25
N GLU A 23 -8.28 7.70 9.33
CA GLU A 23 -8.08 9.13 9.49
C GLU A 23 -6.57 9.48 9.53
N GLU A 24 -5.75 8.70 10.24
CA GLU A 24 -4.30 8.86 10.24
C GLU A 24 -3.71 8.65 8.85
N THR A 25 -4.08 7.55 8.18
CA THR A 25 -3.60 7.24 6.83
C THR A 25 -3.95 8.36 5.85
N ARG A 26 -5.17 8.89 5.94
CA ARG A 26 -5.63 10.02 5.12
C ARG A 26 -4.85 11.29 5.41
N ALA A 27 -4.63 11.61 6.68
CA ALA A 27 -3.84 12.77 7.07
C ALA A 27 -2.41 12.68 6.54
N TRP A 28 -1.79 11.51 6.52
CA TRP A 28 -0.46 11.32 5.92
C TRP A 28 -0.48 11.50 4.40
N GLN A 29 -1.47 10.94 3.71
CA GLN A 29 -1.61 11.10 2.26
C GLN A 29 -1.83 12.55 1.83
N GLU A 30 -2.65 13.31 2.57
CA GLU A 30 -3.00 14.70 2.23
C GLU A 30 -1.91 15.70 2.61
N ASN A 31 -1.20 15.49 3.72
CA ASN A 31 -0.30 16.50 4.29
C ASN A 31 1.20 16.26 4.04
N LEU A 32 1.62 15.05 3.66
CA LEU A 32 3.04 14.73 3.47
C LEU A 32 3.39 14.47 2.01
N SER A 33 4.53 15.01 1.58
CA SER A 33 5.05 14.71 0.26
C SER A 33 5.37 13.22 0.13
N PRO A 34 5.16 12.60 -1.04
CA PRO A 34 5.44 11.18 -1.24
C PRO A 34 6.89 10.78 -0.92
N LYS A 35 7.86 11.70 -1.12
CA LYS A 35 9.27 11.47 -0.77
C LYS A 35 9.50 11.37 0.74
N ASN A 36 8.80 12.17 1.53
CA ASN A 36 8.89 12.11 2.99
C ASN A 36 8.26 10.83 3.53
N LEU A 37 7.16 10.39 2.93
CA LEU A 37 6.54 9.09 3.24
C LEU A 37 7.46 7.92 2.89
N GLN A 38 8.20 8.01 1.78
CA GLN A 38 9.22 7.02 1.41
C GLN A 38 10.38 6.99 2.41
N HIS A 39 10.82 8.15 2.90
CA HIS A 39 11.87 8.19 3.93
C HIS A 39 11.41 7.60 5.27
N LYS A 40 10.13 7.74 5.60
CA LYS A 40 9.50 7.07 6.76
C LYS A 40 9.33 5.56 6.57
N GLY A 41 9.54 5.04 5.36
CA GLY A 41 9.45 3.61 5.06
C GLY A 41 8.02 3.08 4.83
N VAL A 42 7.03 3.97 4.77
CA VAL A 42 5.60 3.63 4.59
C VAL A 42 5.13 3.76 3.14
N TYR A 43 5.99 4.24 2.23
CA TYR A 43 5.71 4.39 0.80
C TYR A 43 6.88 3.90 -0.04
N LEU A 44 6.57 3.27 -1.18
CA LEU A 44 7.55 2.93 -2.20
C LEU A 44 7.16 3.60 -3.51
N LEU A 45 8.09 4.38 -4.07
CA LEU A 45 7.85 5.15 -5.29
C LEU A 45 8.65 4.58 -6.45
N LYS A 46 8.12 4.77 -7.67
CA LYS A 46 8.80 4.45 -8.94
C LYS A 46 9.24 2.99 -9.06
N LEU A 47 8.42 2.09 -8.56
CA LEU A 47 8.59 0.66 -8.80
C LEU A 47 8.16 0.33 -10.24
N GLN A 48 8.80 -0.68 -10.82
CA GLN A 48 8.42 -1.26 -12.10
C GLN A 48 7.92 -2.68 -11.88
N ILE A 49 7.02 -3.14 -12.75
CA ILE A 49 6.56 -4.52 -12.76
C ILE A 49 7.62 -5.37 -13.46
N THR A 50 8.19 -6.33 -12.73
CA THR A 50 9.16 -7.28 -13.27
C THR A 50 8.49 -8.57 -13.73
N SER A 51 7.47 -9.02 -13.02
CA SER A 51 6.68 -10.17 -13.46
C SER A 51 5.24 -10.08 -12.96
N GLN A 52 4.35 -10.71 -13.72
CA GLN A 52 2.94 -10.80 -13.40
C GLN A 52 2.45 -12.19 -13.80
N HIS A 53 1.80 -12.89 -12.88
CA HIS A 53 1.25 -14.22 -13.15
C HIS A 53 0.03 -14.50 -12.26
N THR A 54 -0.78 -15.46 -12.68
CA THR A 54 -1.92 -15.93 -11.89
C THR A 54 -1.42 -16.83 -10.77
N GLY A 55 -1.61 -16.41 -9.54
CA GLY A 55 -1.34 -17.17 -8.33
C GLY A 55 -2.53 -17.99 -7.84
N MET A 56 -2.43 -18.44 -6.60
CA MET A 56 -3.45 -19.26 -5.96
C MET A 56 -4.81 -18.53 -5.90
N TYR A 57 -5.89 -19.30 -6.04
CA TYR A 57 -7.26 -18.79 -6.03
C TYR A 57 -7.57 -17.79 -7.15
N GLY A 58 -6.83 -17.84 -8.26
CA GLY A 58 -7.01 -16.92 -9.39
C GLY A 58 -6.57 -15.49 -9.10
N ARG A 59 -5.83 -15.25 -8.01
CA ARG A 59 -5.33 -13.93 -7.65
C ARG A 59 -4.12 -13.56 -8.50
N LEU A 60 -4.03 -12.30 -8.90
CA LEU A 60 -2.89 -11.80 -9.65
C LEU A 60 -1.71 -11.55 -8.71
N LEU A 61 -0.59 -12.22 -8.97
CA LEU A 61 0.67 -11.95 -8.29
C LEU A 61 1.52 -11.05 -9.18
N VAL A 62 1.87 -9.88 -8.65
CA VAL A 62 2.68 -8.87 -9.33
C VAL A 62 3.95 -8.66 -8.52
N VAL A 63 5.11 -8.81 -9.16
CA VAL A 63 6.41 -8.56 -8.56
C VAL A 63 6.89 -7.18 -8.97
N PHE A 64 7.13 -6.33 -7.97
CA PHE A 64 7.59 -4.97 -8.14
C PHE A 64 9.05 -4.83 -7.73
N GLU A 65 9.86 -4.15 -8.54
CA GLU A 65 11.27 -3.87 -8.25
C GLU A 65 11.59 -2.38 -8.45
N PRO A 66 12.65 -1.85 -7.81
CA PRO A 66 13.14 -0.50 -8.12
C PRO A 66 13.51 -0.34 -9.59
N ARG A 67 13.21 0.82 -10.18
CA ARG A 67 13.64 1.13 -11.54
C ARG A 67 15.16 1.25 -11.62
N LYS A 68 15.81 0.38 -12.40
CA LYS A 68 17.27 0.30 -12.57
C LYS A 68 17.94 1.63 -12.97
N SER A 69 17.19 2.57 -13.55
CA SER A 69 17.71 3.86 -14.01
C SER A 69 17.78 4.95 -12.94
N ILE A 70 17.29 4.71 -11.72
CA ILE A 70 17.07 5.78 -10.71
C ILE A 70 17.94 5.58 -9.44
N GLY A 71 18.71 4.50 -9.35
CA GLY A 71 19.60 4.26 -8.20
C GLY A 71 19.90 2.79 -7.95
N PRO A 72 20.33 2.43 -6.72
CA PRO A 72 20.62 1.04 -6.36
C PRO A 72 19.40 0.15 -6.57
N SER A 73 19.62 -1.08 -7.03
CA SER A 73 18.56 -2.05 -7.35
C SER A 73 17.86 -2.64 -6.12
N ILE A 74 17.96 -1.98 -4.96
CA ILE A 74 17.48 -2.43 -3.66
C ILE A 74 16.35 -1.50 -3.21
N LEU A 75 15.30 -2.06 -2.62
CA LEU A 75 14.22 -1.27 -2.03
C LEU A 75 14.78 -0.37 -0.90
N PRO A 76 14.30 0.88 -0.77
CA PRO A 76 14.64 1.70 0.39
C PRO A 76 14.18 1.02 1.67
N SER A 77 14.79 1.38 2.80
CA SER A 77 14.36 0.89 4.13
C SER A 77 12.87 1.13 4.30
N ASN A 78 12.14 0.07 4.62
CA ASN A 78 10.69 0.08 4.69
C ASN A 78 10.21 -0.85 5.80
N THR A 79 8.97 -0.65 6.21
CA THR A 79 8.32 -1.45 7.25
C THR A 79 7.38 -2.51 6.67
N PHE A 80 7.47 -2.82 5.37
CA PHE A 80 6.53 -3.72 4.71
C PHE A 80 6.72 -5.17 5.16
N GLY A 81 5.68 -5.71 5.78
CA GLY A 81 5.58 -7.10 6.24
C GLY A 81 4.72 -7.98 5.33
N PRO A 82 4.92 -9.31 5.37
CA PRO A 82 4.03 -10.24 4.68
C PRO A 82 2.62 -10.19 5.28
N GLY A 83 1.59 -10.10 4.42
CA GLY A 83 0.19 -10.04 4.84
C GLY A 83 -0.34 -8.61 5.09
N GLU A 84 0.51 -7.60 4.98
CA GLU A 84 0.07 -6.22 5.03
C GLU A 84 -0.73 -5.84 3.78
N THR A 85 -1.73 -4.98 3.97
CA THR A 85 -2.54 -4.43 2.88
C THR A 85 -1.93 -3.10 2.46
N PHE A 86 -1.69 -2.94 1.16
CA PHE A 86 -1.18 -1.70 0.59
C PHE A 86 -2.07 -1.25 -0.56
N LEU A 87 -2.10 0.07 -0.78
CA LEU A 87 -2.75 0.67 -1.94
C LEU A 87 -1.70 0.86 -3.02
N SER A 88 -1.88 0.19 -4.16
CA SER A 88 -1.12 0.50 -5.36
C SER A 88 -1.75 1.71 -6.03
N ILE A 89 -1.03 2.83 -6.04
CA ILE A 89 -1.43 4.00 -6.82
C ILE A 89 -0.68 3.91 -8.14
N GLU A 90 -1.40 3.58 -9.21
CA GLU A 90 -0.86 3.78 -10.54
C GLU A 90 -0.70 5.29 -10.76
N GLU A 91 0.55 5.77 -10.71
CA GLU A 91 0.88 7.00 -11.40
C GLU A 91 0.59 6.69 -12.86
N LEU A 92 -0.53 7.20 -13.40
CA LEU A 92 -0.88 7.12 -14.81
C LEU A 92 0.29 7.72 -15.60
N ALA A 93 1.30 6.91 -15.90
CA ALA A 93 2.28 7.19 -16.91
C ALA A 93 1.43 7.39 -18.17
N LYS A 94 1.35 8.66 -18.61
CA LYS A 94 0.57 9.12 -19.75
C LYS A 94 0.46 7.99 -20.78
N PRO A 95 -0.75 7.61 -21.23
CA PRO A 95 -0.90 6.53 -22.19
C PRO A 95 0.05 6.79 -23.34
N LEU A 96 0.95 5.84 -23.54
CA LEU A 96 1.87 5.76 -24.66
C LEU A 96 1.08 6.01 -25.95
N GLN A 97 1.12 7.25 -26.44
CA GLN A 97 0.68 7.62 -27.78
C GLN A 97 1.66 6.96 -28.77
N TRP A 98 1.42 5.70 -29.12
CA TRP A 98 2.07 5.04 -30.26
C TRP A 98 1.04 4.46 -31.22
N LEU A 99 0.08 5.28 -31.63
CA LEU A 99 -0.63 5.09 -32.89
C LEU A 99 -0.70 6.42 -33.65
N LYS A 100 0.35 6.67 -34.43
CA LYS A 100 0.28 7.04 -35.85
C LYS A 100 1.67 6.98 -36.48
#